data_AF-A0A9W9ZRC1-F1
#
_entry.id   AF-A0A9W9ZRC1-F1
#
_cell.length_a   1.000
_cell.length_b   1.000
_cell.length_c   1.000
_cell.angle_alpha   90.00
_cell.angle_beta   90.00
_cell.angle_gamma   90.00
#
_symmetry.space_group_name_H-M   'P 1'
#
loop_
_entity.id
_entity.type
_entity.pdbx_description
1 polymer ?
#
loop_
_entity_poly.entity_id
_entity_poly.type
_entity_poly.pdbx_seq_one_letter_code
_entity_poly.pdbx_strand_id
1 'polypeptide(L)'
;MVRFMQWDINNEMLHGSFFADREGVSIRDWMYQTAAQADPDVDLFVNDYDVVENGQLTQAFLEEAKDLLLRGIPLDGIGVQGHFTGHVNPTLLQYHLNMLSEVRIPIWLTEVDVLEKDPVKRADNLEAVMRTAFSSPSVQGLILWSFWSQSSWRGPYTSLVDGNEWKINAAGLRYRSLLKQWTTHVTLTPTYLDQSDAAYFNVRGFYGDYNVVLQLPNGQNSSHSFTLDPGNDVLNIQLNLPDSPTEESTQFAPKLPQSASFVTETPTVALGQVQQDSREDDQETDNEFPESEEINRTGLSGKRFNYINLAEMTGRRGGLIVSAFGLRIDILLSQCFSPPRRQNAVW
;
A
#
# COMPACT_ATOMS: atom_id res chain seq x y z
N MET A 1 0.99 4.83 -23.45
CA MET A 1 0.18 3.62 -23.68
C MET A 1 -0.42 3.27 -22.34
N VAL A 2 -1.75 3.17 -22.23
CA VAL A 2 -2.41 2.76 -20.98
C VAL A 2 -2.12 1.27 -20.83
N ARG A 3 -1.63 0.87 -19.66
CA ARG A 3 -1.36 -0.53 -19.31
C ARG A 3 -2.32 -0.92 -18.19
N PHE A 4 -3.08 -1.98 -18.39
CA PHE A 4 -3.83 -2.60 -17.30
C PHE A 4 -2.91 -3.57 -16.56
N MET A 5 -3.02 -3.63 -15.23
CA MET A 5 -2.21 -4.53 -14.43
C MET A 5 -2.87 -5.89 -14.26
N GLN A 6 -4.19 -5.90 -14.03
CA GLN A 6 -4.96 -7.09 -13.73
C GLN A 6 -6.37 -7.01 -14.32
N TRP A 7 -6.92 -8.16 -14.73
CA TRP A 7 -8.30 -8.30 -15.19
C TRP A 7 -9.01 -9.43 -14.45
N ASP A 8 -10.19 -9.14 -13.90
CA ASP A 8 -11.12 -10.16 -13.44
C ASP A 8 -11.89 -10.69 -14.65
N ILE A 9 -11.53 -11.88 -15.13
CA ILE A 9 -11.95 -12.33 -16.47
C ILE A 9 -13.42 -12.76 -16.53
N ASN A 10 -13.87 -13.45 -15.49
CA ASN A 10 -15.27 -13.81 -15.34
C ASN A 10 -15.61 -13.75 -13.85
N ASN A 11 -16.41 -12.75 -13.51
CA ASN A 11 -16.77 -12.43 -12.13
C ASN A 11 -17.83 -13.43 -11.62
N GLU A 12 -17.70 -13.82 -10.35
CA GLU A 12 -18.74 -14.53 -9.58
C GLU A 12 -19.13 -15.90 -10.17
N MET A 13 -18.14 -16.67 -10.62
CA MET A 13 -18.37 -17.97 -11.26
C MET A 13 -18.95 -19.04 -10.33
N LEU A 14 -18.84 -18.89 -9.02
CA LEU A 14 -19.48 -19.79 -8.05
C LEU A 14 -20.97 -19.47 -7.88
N HIS A 15 -21.37 -18.22 -8.11
CA HIS A 15 -22.73 -17.73 -7.89
C HIS A 15 -23.53 -17.60 -9.18
N GLY A 16 -22.85 -17.35 -10.31
CA GLY A 16 -23.43 -17.07 -11.61
C GLY A 16 -22.93 -17.99 -12.73
N SER A 17 -23.85 -18.40 -13.60
CA SER A 17 -23.57 -19.29 -14.74
C SER A 17 -24.00 -18.70 -16.08
N PHE A 18 -24.28 -17.40 -16.19
CA PHE A 18 -24.90 -16.77 -17.37
C PHE A 18 -24.29 -17.21 -18.72
N PHE A 19 -22.96 -17.15 -18.84
CA PHE A 19 -22.24 -17.56 -20.05
C PHE A 19 -22.18 -19.08 -20.20
N ALA A 20 -21.92 -19.81 -19.11
CA ALA A 20 -21.80 -21.27 -19.12
C ALA A 20 -23.13 -21.95 -19.50
N ASP A 21 -24.26 -21.40 -19.08
CA ASP A 21 -25.59 -21.92 -19.41
C ASP A 21 -25.95 -21.77 -20.89
N ARG A 22 -25.32 -20.81 -21.59
CA ARG A 22 -25.60 -20.50 -22.99
C ARG A 22 -24.61 -21.15 -23.95
N GLU A 23 -23.33 -21.10 -23.60
CA GLU A 23 -22.23 -21.50 -24.48
C GLU A 23 -21.53 -22.80 -24.00
N GLY A 24 -21.97 -23.35 -22.86
CA GLY A 24 -21.33 -24.47 -22.18
C GLY A 24 -20.16 -24.04 -21.30
N VAL A 25 -19.77 -24.90 -20.35
CA VAL A 25 -18.73 -24.60 -19.34
C VAL A 25 -17.36 -24.24 -19.94
N SER A 26 -17.07 -24.72 -21.17
CA SER A 26 -15.83 -24.41 -21.89
C SER A 26 -15.67 -22.93 -22.26
N ILE A 27 -16.74 -22.13 -22.18
CA ILE A 27 -16.65 -20.68 -22.40
C ILE A 27 -15.70 -20.01 -21.40
N ARG A 28 -15.63 -20.52 -20.16
CA ARG A 28 -14.75 -20.00 -19.13
C ARG A 28 -13.30 -20.12 -19.59
N ASP A 29 -12.89 -21.31 -20.02
CA ASP A 29 -11.54 -21.57 -20.56
C ASP A 29 -11.20 -20.65 -21.73
N TRP A 30 -12.15 -20.51 -22.66
CA TRP A 30 -11.98 -19.67 -23.83
C TRP A 30 -11.75 -18.20 -23.46
N MET A 31 -12.46 -17.67 -22.46
CA MET A 31 -12.30 -16.28 -22.00
C MET A 31 -10.87 -16.01 -21.52
N TYR A 32 -10.33 -16.85 -20.63
CA TYR A 32 -8.96 -16.70 -20.10
C TYR A 32 -7.91 -16.85 -21.21
N GLN A 33 -8.04 -17.86 -22.07
CA GLN A 33 -7.12 -18.06 -23.19
C GLN A 33 -7.13 -16.89 -24.17
N THR A 34 -8.31 -16.31 -24.42
CA THR A 34 -8.47 -15.16 -25.31
C THR A 34 -7.88 -13.90 -24.69
N ALA A 35 -8.10 -13.67 -23.39
CA ALA A 35 -7.52 -12.53 -22.68
C ALA A 35 -5.99 -12.60 -22.66
N ALA A 36 -5.41 -13.75 -22.35
CA ALA A 36 -3.96 -13.96 -22.38
C ALA A 36 -3.34 -13.72 -23.77
N GLN A 37 -4.07 -14.03 -24.85
CA GLN A 37 -3.62 -13.76 -26.22
C GLN A 37 -3.73 -12.29 -26.59
N ALA A 38 -4.75 -11.60 -26.09
CA ALA A 38 -5.01 -10.20 -26.39
C ALA A 38 -4.05 -9.25 -25.65
N ASP A 39 -3.73 -9.56 -24.39
CA ASP A 39 -2.79 -8.80 -23.57
C ASP A 39 -1.90 -9.76 -22.74
N PRO A 40 -0.75 -10.20 -23.26
CA PRO A 40 0.12 -11.15 -22.56
C PRO A 40 0.82 -10.61 -21.29
N ASP A 41 0.73 -9.29 -21.06
CA ASP A 41 1.41 -8.58 -19.97
C ASP A 41 0.46 -8.20 -18.81
N VAL A 42 -0.82 -8.59 -18.90
CA VAL A 42 -1.83 -8.43 -17.86
C VAL A 42 -1.95 -9.70 -17.02
N ASP A 43 -2.17 -9.54 -15.71
CA ASP A 43 -2.43 -10.66 -14.82
C ASP A 43 -3.92 -11.02 -14.83
N LEU A 44 -4.25 -12.30 -14.95
CA LEU A 44 -5.64 -12.79 -15.07
C LEU A 44 -6.14 -13.36 -13.75
N PHE A 45 -7.31 -12.91 -13.32
CA PHE A 45 -7.88 -13.25 -12.02
C PHE A 45 -9.24 -13.95 -12.15
N VAL A 46 -9.46 -14.93 -11.26
CA VAL A 46 -10.81 -15.29 -10.80
C VAL A 46 -11.22 -14.27 -9.73
N ASN A 47 -12.48 -13.86 -9.65
CA ASN A 47 -12.97 -12.92 -8.63
C ASN A 47 -14.36 -13.34 -8.13
N ASP A 48 -14.55 -13.44 -6.82
CA ASP A 48 -15.83 -13.88 -6.24
C ASP A 48 -16.04 -13.36 -4.79
N TYR A 49 -17.31 -13.31 -4.35
CA TYR A 49 -17.71 -12.89 -3.00
C TYR A 49 -17.99 -14.06 -2.06
N ASP A 50 -18.10 -13.78 -0.76
CA ASP A 50 -18.32 -14.75 0.32
C ASP A 50 -17.24 -15.86 0.48
N VAL A 51 -16.21 -15.87 -0.37
CA VAL A 51 -15.16 -16.89 -0.40
C VAL A 51 -14.20 -16.84 0.78
N VAL A 52 -14.25 -15.80 1.63
CA VAL A 52 -13.52 -15.75 2.91
C VAL A 52 -14.43 -15.59 4.13
N GLU A 53 -15.74 -15.54 3.89
CA GLU A 53 -16.81 -15.42 4.87
C GLU A 53 -17.50 -16.78 5.10
N ASN A 54 -17.51 -17.64 4.08
CA ASN A 54 -18.14 -18.95 4.08
C ASN A 54 -17.14 -20.06 3.70
N GLY A 55 -16.84 -20.95 4.64
CA GLY A 55 -15.86 -22.02 4.44
C GLY A 55 -16.20 -23.03 3.32
N GLN A 56 -17.48 -23.22 2.99
CA GLN A 56 -17.87 -24.05 1.83
C GLN A 56 -17.50 -23.37 0.51
N LEU A 57 -17.72 -22.06 0.42
CA LEU A 57 -17.33 -21.27 -0.76
C LEU A 57 -15.82 -21.11 -0.83
N THR A 58 -15.11 -20.98 0.30
CA THR A 58 -13.65 -21.00 0.31
C THR A 58 -13.10 -22.30 -0.32
N GLN A 59 -13.68 -23.45 0.05
CA GLN A 59 -13.26 -24.73 -0.52
C GLN A 59 -13.60 -24.83 -2.01
N ALA A 60 -14.80 -24.42 -2.42
CA ALA A 60 -15.20 -24.43 -3.82
C ALA A 60 -14.32 -23.51 -4.68
N PHE A 61 -13.97 -22.33 -4.18
CA PHE A 61 -13.10 -21.38 -4.88
C PHE A 61 -11.66 -21.88 -5.01
N LEU A 62 -11.15 -22.52 -3.95
CA LEU A 62 -9.86 -23.21 -3.96
C LEU A 62 -9.83 -24.31 -5.04
N GLU A 63 -10.90 -25.11 -5.14
CA GLU A 63 -11.03 -26.17 -6.14
C GLU A 63 -11.13 -25.61 -7.56
N GLU A 64 -11.91 -24.55 -7.78
CA GLU A 64 -12.03 -23.89 -9.08
C GLU A 64 -10.68 -23.35 -9.58
N ALA A 65 -9.95 -22.61 -8.73
CA ALA A 65 -8.65 -22.07 -9.09
C ALA A 65 -7.61 -23.17 -9.37
N LYS A 66 -7.59 -24.24 -8.54
CA LYS A 66 -6.73 -25.41 -8.78
C LYS A 66 -7.07 -26.13 -10.08
N ASP A 67 -8.35 -26.30 -10.39
CA ASP A 67 -8.81 -26.96 -11.62
C ASP A 67 -8.41 -26.18 -12.88
N LEU A 68 -8.58 -24.85 -12.88
CA LEU A 68 -8.13 -23.99 -13.98
C LEU A 68 -6.62 -24.15 -14.25
N LEU A 69 -5.81 -24.08 -13.20
CA LEU A 69 -4.36 -24.28 -13.31
C LEU A 69 -4.00 -25.69 -13.78
N LEU A 70 -4.66 -26.73 -13.26
CA LEU A 70 -4.43 -28.12 -13.66
C LEU A 70 -4.76 -28.37 -15.14
N ARG A 71 -5.75 -27.66 -15.67
CA ARG A 71 -6.12 -27.71 -17.10
C ARG A 71 -5.26 -26.81 -17.99
N GLY A 72 -4.29 -26.09 -17.42
CA GLY A 72 -3.38 -25.21 -18.15
C GLY A 72 -4.05 -23.90 -18.61
N ILE A 73 -5.12 -23.47 -17.93
CA ILE A 73 -5.73 -22.17 -18.18
C ILE A 73 -4.85 -21.07 -17.55
N PRO A 74 -4.51 -20.01 -18.30
CA PRO A 74 -3.78 -18.86 -17.75
C PRO A 74 -4.52 -18.25 -16.56
N LEU A 75 -3.89 -18.25 -15.39
CA LEU A 75 -4.44 -17.69 -14.16
C LEU A 75 -3.28 -17.22 -13.28
N ASP A 76 -3.27 -15.93 -12.96
CA ASP A 76 -2.16 -15.26 -12.29
C ASP A 76 -2.54 -14.80 -10.88
N GLY A 77 -3.82 -14.76 -10.53
CA GLY A 77 -4.26 -14.37 -9.19
C GLY A 77 -5.66 -14.81 -8.78
N ILE A 78 -5.92 -14.68 -7.49
CA ILE A 78 -7.22 -14.91 -6.84
C ILE A 78 -7.75 -13.59 -6.31
N GLY A 79 -8.89 -13.16 -6.81
CA GLY A 79 -9.67 -12.03 -6.34
C GLY A 79 -10.69 -12.48 -5.30
N VAL A 80 -10.59 -11.93 -4.10
CA VAL A 80 -11.56 -12.06 -3.02
C VAL A 80 -12.24 -10.71 -2.90
N GLN A 81 -13.52 -10.59 -3.24
CA GLN A 81 -14.21 -9.30 -3.18
C GLN A 81 -14.10 -8.70 -1.76
N GLY A 82 -14.42 -9.48 -0.72
CA GLY A 82 -14.22 -9.06 0.67
C GLY A 82 -15.29 -8.07 1.15
N HIS A 83 -16.55 -8.34 0.81
CA HIS A 83 -17.72 -7.60 1.27
C HIS A 83 -18.16 -8.08 2.66
N PHE A 84 -17.53 -7.56 3.71
CA PHE A 84 -17.83 -7.97 5.08
C PHE A 84 -19.11 -7.32 5.62
N THR A 85 -19.80 -8.01 6.53
CA THR A 85 -20.97 -7.48 7.25
C THR A 85 -20.83 -7.71 8.75
N GLY A 86 -21.01 -6.67 9.55
CA GLY A 86 -20.93 -6.76 11.00
C GLY A 86 -19.54 -7.16 11.48
N HIS A 87 -19.48 -8.08 12.46
CA HIS A 87 -18.22 -8.46 13.12
C HIS A 87 -17.32 -9.31 12.21
N VAL A 88 -16.08 -8.84 12.00
CA VAL A 88 -15.03 -9.59 11.31
C VAL A 88 -14.18 -10.34 12.32
N ASN A 89 -14.04 -11.66 12.16
CA ASN A 89 -13.14 -12.48 12.95
C ASN A 89 -11.78 -12.64 12.23
N PRO A 90 -10.70 -11.99 12.73
CA PRO A 90 -9.37 -12.06 12.10
C PRO A 90 -8.82 -13.49 11.98
N THR A 91 -9.12 -14.36 12.95
CA THR A 91 -8.60 -15.73 12.97
C THR A 91 -9.25 -16.56 11.86
N LEU A 92 -10.55 -16.37 11.64
CA LEU A 92 -11.28 -17.07 10.59
C LEU A 92 -10.88 -16.56 9.20
N LEU A 93 -10.78 -15.24 9.04
CA LEU A 93 -10.28 -14.63 7.79
C LEU A 93 -8.87 -15.13 7.46
N GLN A 94 -7.95 -15.14 8.43
CA GLN A 94 -6.61 -15.68 8.24
C GLN A 94 -6.63 -17.16 7.84
N TYR A 95 -7.52 -17.95 8.45
CA TYR A 95 -7.67 -19.37 8.12
C TYR A 95 -8.11 -19.56 6.66
N HIS A 96 -9.13 -18.85 6.20
CA HIS A 96 -9.60 -18.94 4.81
C HIS A 96 -8.55 -18.44 3.80
N LEU A 97 -7.86 -17.33 4.09
CA LEU A 97 -6.74 -16.85 3.28
C LEU A 97 -5.60 -17.89 3.19
N ASN A 98 -5.32 -18.60 4.28
CA ASN A 98 -4.33 -19.68 4.28
C ASN A 98 -4.80 -20.86 3.42
N MET A 99 -6.08 -21.22 3.42
CA MET A 99 -6.58 -22.27 2.52
C MET A 99 -6.45 -21.86 1.06
N LEU A 100 -6.87 -20.64 0.70
CA LEU A 100 -6.74 -20.12 -0.66
C LEU A 100 -5.27 -20.01 -1.11
N SER A 101 -4.34 -19.76 -0.17
CA SER A 101 -2.91 -19.70 -0.47
C SER A 101 -2.32 -21.02 -1.01
N GLU A 102 -3.00 -22.15 -0.83
CA GLU A 102 -2.57 -23.43 -1.38
C GLU A 102 -2.55 -23.48 -2.92
N VAL A 103 -3.23 -22.55 -3.59
CA VAL A 103 -3.15 -22.38 -5.06
C VAL A 103 -1.76 -21.91 -5.49
N ARG A 104 -1.02 -21.24 -4.60
CA ARG A 104 0.34 -20.70 -4.83
C ARG A 104 0.43 -19.63 -5.91
N ILE A 105 -0.65 -18.87 -6.09
CA ILE A 105 -0.67 -17.61 -6.83
C ILE A 105 -1.11 -16.48 -5.88
N PRO A 106 -0.77 -15.20 -6.17
CA PRO A 106 -1.18 -14.05 -5.37
C PRO A 106 -2.69 -14.00 -5.08
N ILE A 107 -3.05 -13.59 -3.86
CA ILE A 107 -4.41 -13.24 -3.47
C ILE A 107 -4.53 -11.72 -3.41
N TRP A 108 -5.62 -11.18 -3.95
CA TRP A 108 -6.01 -9.78 -3.80
C TRP A 108 -7.36 -9.72 -3.12
N LEU A 109 -7.48 -8.85 -2.11
CA LEU A 109 -8.80 -8.43 -1.67
C LEU A 109 -9.24 -7.26 -2.56
N THR A 110 -10.16 -7.50 -3.48
CA THR A 110 -10.42 -6.64 -4.66
C THR A 110 -11.48 -5.57 -4.41
N GLU A 111 -12.38 -5.77 -3.43
CA GLU A 111 -13.58 -4.94 -3.26
C GLU A 111 -13.92 -4.74 -1.77
N VAL A 112 -12.90 -4.51 -0.94
CA VAL A 112 -13.08 -4.48 0.51
C VAL A 112 -14.02 -3.36 0.94
N ASP A 113 -15.09 -3.75 1.61
CA ASP A 113 -15.90 -2.88 2.45
C ASP A 113 -16.43 -3.62 3.68
N VAL A 114 -16.85 -2.86 4.68
CA VAL A 114 -17.41 -3.39 5.92
C VAL A 114 -18.71 -2.69 6.22
N LEU A 115 -19.83 -3.39 6.03
CA LEU A 115 -21.15 -2.88 6.36
C LEU A 115 -21.40 -2.97 7.87
N GLU A 116 -21.37 -1.83 8.56
CA GLU A 116 -21.63 -1.73 10.00
C GLU A 116 -22.11 -0.31 10.37
N LYS A 117 -23.31 -0.23 10.98
CA LYS A 117 -23.97 1.04 11.31
C LYS A 117 -23.23 1.79 12.42
N ASP A 118 -22.66 1.08 13.39
CA ASP A 118 -21.85 1.69 14.43
C ASP A 118 -20.49 2.13 13.87
N PRO A 119 -20.17 3.44 13.85
CA PRO A 119 -18.95 3.92 13.22
C PRO A 119 -17.67 3.40 13.89
N VAL A 120 -17.69 3.11 15.20
CA VAL A 120 -16.53 2.58 15.91
C VAL A 120 -16.33 1.11 15.59
N LYS A 121 -17.41 0.31 15.61
CA LYS A 121 -17.33 -1.11 15.20
C LYS A 121 -16.88 -1.25 13.75
N ARG A 122 -17.41 -0.42 12.86
CA ARG A 122 -16.99 -0.37 11.45
C ARG A 122 -15.49 -0.11 11.32
N ALA A 123 -14.96 0.86 12.07
CA ALA A 123 -13.54 1.16 12.08
C ALA A 123 -12.70 -0.02 12.62
N ASP A 124 -13.15 -0.66 13.70
CA ASP A 124 -12.44 -1.79 14.31
C ASP A 124 -12.45 -3.03 13.39
N ASN A 125 -13.58 -3.30 12.73
CA ASN A 125 -13.70 -4.40 11.76
C ASN A 125 -12.89 -4.13 10.48
N LEU A 126 -12.86 -2.89 9.97
CA LEU A 126 -11.97 -2.53 8.86
C LEU A 126 -10.48 -2.71 9.24
N GLU A 127 -10.09 -2.31 10.45
CA GLU A 127 -8.73 -2.57 10.94
C GLU A 127 -8.42 -4.06 11.02
N ALA A 128 -9.37 -4.88 11.49
CA ALA A 128 -9.23 -6.33 11.52
C ALA A 128 -8.96 -6.90 10.12
N VAL A 129 -9.75 -6.51 9.11
CA VAL A 129 -9.55 -6.94 7.71
C VAL A 129 -8.16 -6.51 7.22
N MET A 130 -7.85 -5.22 7.29
CA MET A 130 -6.61 -4.67 6.74
C MET A 130 -5.37 -5.28 7.42
N ARG A 131 -5.39 -5.46 8.74
CA ARG A 131 -4.25 -6.08 9.46
C ARG A 131 -4.08 -7.55 9.09
N THR A 132 -5.17 -8.30 8.95
CA THR A 132 -5.13 -9.72 8.60
C THR A 132 -4.62 -9.92 7.18
N ALA A 133 -5.09 -9.10 6.23
CA ALA A 133 -4.58 -9.05 4.87
C ALA A 133 -3.08 -8.70 4.88
N PHE A 134 -2.69 -7.63 5.58
CA PHE A 134 -1.31 -7.18 5.66
C PHE A 134 -0.36 -8.21 6.30
N SER A 135 -0.83 -9.03 7.23
CA SER A 135 -0.04 -10.09 7.86
C SER A 135 0.06 -11.38 7.05
N SER A 136 -0.68 -11.50 5.94
CA SER A 136 -0.76 -12.72 5.13
C SER A 136 0.22 -12.63 3.94
N PRO A 137 1.28 -13.44 3.87
CA PRO A 137 2.27 -13.36 2.78
C PRO A 137 1.71 -13.68 1.38
N SER A 138 0.60 -14.42 1.30
CA SER A 138 -0.10 -14.72 0.05
C SER A 138 -0.91 -13.53 -0.47
N VAL A 139 -1.26 -12.57 0.38
CA VAL A 139 -2.04 -11.40 -0.01
C VAL A 139 -1.09 -10.32 -0.53
N GLN A 140 -1.25 -9.97 -1.81
CA GLN A 140 -0.38 -9.00 -2.50
C GLN A 140 -1.10 -7.69 -2.88
N GLY A 141 -2.42 -7.62 -2.66
CA GLY A 141 -3.19 -6.41 -2.89
C GLY A 141 -4.43 -6.31 -2.03
N LEU A 142 -4.81 -5.08 -1.72
CA LEU A 142 -6.07 -4.72 -1.06
C LEU A 142 -6.60 -3.45 -1.70
N ILE A 143 -7.83 -3.50 -2.22
CA ILE A 143 -8.55 -2.39 -2.82
C ILE A 143 -9.81 -2.16 -1.97
N LEU A 144 -10.08 -0.91 -1.61
CA LEU A 144 -11.32 -0.54 -0.93
C LEU A 144 -12.39 -0.21 -1.96
N TRP A 145 -13.56 -0.81 -1.83
CA TRP A 145 -14.68 -0.57 -2.75
C TRP A 145 -15.45 0.71 -2.43
N SER A 146 -15.56 1.03 -1.13
CA SER A 146 -16.36 2.15 -0.66
C SER A 146 -15.48 3.25 -0.05
N PHE A 147 -15.36 4.37 -0.75
CA PHE A 147 -14.70 5.57 -0.24
C PHE A 147 -15.69 6.53 0.44
N TRP A 148 -16.78 6.88 -0.27
CA TRP A 148 -17.68 7.98 0.08
C TRP A 148 -19.07 7.49 0.44
N SER A 149 -19.66 8.04 1.50
CA SER A 149 -20.97 7.61 2.04
C SER A 149 -22.14 7.80 1.08
N GLN A 150 -21.97 8.58 0.00
CA GLN A 150 -23.03 8.84 -0.98
C GLN A 150 -22.89 8.04 -2.28
N SER A 151 -21.89 7.15 -2.39
CA SER A 151 -21.63 6.40 -3.63
C SER A 151 -21.38 4.91 -3.41
N SER A 152 -21.75 4.35 -2.26
CA SER A 152 -21.63 2.90 -2.03
C SER A 152 -22.94 2.20 -2.37
N TRP A 153 -22.83 1.07 -3.09
CA TRP A 153 -23.96 0.21 -3.43
C TRP A 153 -24.60 -0.47 -2.21
N ARG A 154 -23.86 -0.56 -1.09
CA ARG A 154 -24.32 -1.15 0.19
C ARG A 154 -24.78 -0.09 1.21
N GLY A 155 -25.10 1.11 0.72
CA GLY A 155 -25.51 2.24 1.55
C GLY A 155 -24.35 2.94 2.29
N PRO A 156 -24.64 3.95 3.14
CA PRO A 156 -23.64 4.88 3.66
C PRO A 156 -22.67 4.26 4.68
N TYR A 157 -23.00 3.08 5.22
CA TYR A 157 -22.34 2.46 6.37
C TYR A 157 -21.16 1.56 6.00
N THR A 158 -20.50 1.84 4.87
CA THR A 158 -19.28 1.15 4.37
C THR A 158 -18.10 2.12 4.11
N SER A 159 -18.39 3.42 4.12
CA SER A 159 -17.48 4.49 3.67
C SER A 159 -16.40 4.92 4.66
N LEU A 160 -15.37 5.61 4.15
CA LEU A 160 -14.31 6.27 4.93
C LEU A 160 -14.60 7.76 5.19
N VAL A 161 -15.42 8.39 4.34
CA VAL A 161 -15.78 9.81 4.42
C VAL A 161 -17.29 10.00 4.27
N ASP A 162 -17.84 10.87 5.11
CA ASP A 162 -19.27 11.13 5.20
C ASP A 162 -19.65 12.49 4.57
N GLY A 163 -20.80 12.52 3.88
CA GLY A 163 -21.46 13.75 3.42
C GLY A 163 -20.75 14.48 2.27
N ASN A 164 -21.31 15.61 1.85
CA ASN A 164 -20.78 16.42 0.75
C ASN A 164 -19.52 17.20 1.15
N GLU A 165 -19.30 17.35 2.45
CA GLU A 165 -18.12 18.00 3.02
C GLU A 165 -16.91 17.06 3.15
N TRP A 166 -17.03 15.80 2.70
CA TRP A 166 -15.96 14.80 2.70
C TRP A 166 -15.34 14.60 4.10
N LYS A 167 -16.19 14.61 5.13
CA LYS A 167 -15.73 14.54 6.52
C LYS A 167 -15.20 13.14 6.80
N ILE A 168 -13.91 13.04 7.15
CA ILE A 168 -13.29 11.76 7.53
C ILE A 168 -14.00 11.21 8.76
N ASN A 169 -14.52 9.99 8.64
CA ASN A 169 -15.22 9.30 9.71
C ASN A 169 -14.27 8.40 10.52
N ALA A 170 -14.81 7.63 11.48
CA ALA A 170 -13.99 6.77 12.34
C ALA A 170 -13.18 5.71 11.54
N ALA A 171 -13.78 5.12 10.51
CA ALA A 171 -13.11 4.15 9.63
C ALA A 171 -12.00 4.83 8.81
N GLY A 172 -12.27 6.02 8.25
CA GLY A 172 -11.25 6.81 7.56
C GLY A 172 -10.08 7.24 8.45
N LEU A 173 -10.34 7.60 9.71
CA LEU A 173 -9.29 7.89 10.69
C LEU A 173 -8.45 6.65 11.00
N ARG A 174 -9.09 5.49 11.14
CA ARG A 174 -8.41 4.22 11.38
C ARG A 174 -7.53 3.82 10.20
N TYR A 175 -8.07 3.87 8.98
CA TYR A 175 -7.33 3.66 7.74
C TYR A 175 -6.06 4.53 7.68
N ARG A 176 -6.18 5.84 7.93
CA ARG A 176 -5.02 6.74 7.96
C ARG A 176 -4.02 6.40 9.05
N SER A 177 -4.48 5.94 10.21
CA SER A 177 -3.59 5.50 11.29
C SER A 177 -2.79 4.26 10.89
N LEU A 178 -3.42 3.30 10.22
CA LEU A 178 -2.74 2.10 9.73
C LEU A 178 -1.70 2.44 8.66
N LEU A 179 -2.04 3.27 7.67
CA LEU A 179 -1.07 3.71 6.67
C LEU A 179 0.13 4.41 7.30
N LYS A 180 -0.08 5.29 8.29
CA LYS A 180 1.02 5.90 9.05
C LYS A 180 1.88 4.88 9.78
N GLN A 181 1.26 3.84 10.35
CA GLN A 181 1.97 2.75 11.01
C GLN A 181 2.77 1.90 10.01
N TRP A 182 2.26 1.72 8.80
CA TRP A 182 2.85 0.93 7.72
C TRP A 182 3.70 1.75 6.75
N THR A 183 4.13 2.93 7.20
CA THR A 183 5.07 3.78 6.49
C THR A 183 6.37 3.87 7.28
N THR A 184 7.50 3.72 6.60
CA THR A 184 8.80 3.89 7.24
C THR A 184 9.25 5.35 7.16
N HIS A 185 9.42 5.96 8.34
CA HIS A 185 10.05 7.26 8.52
C HIS A 185 11.14 7.12 9.56
N VAL A 186 12.40 7.18 9.13
CA VAL A 186 13.56 7.03 10.02
C VAL A 186 14.58 8.11 9.71
N THR A 187 15.25 8.55 10.77
CA THR A 187 16.48 9.33 10.67
C THR A 187 17.66 8.48 11.08
N LEU A 188 18.58 8.26 10.14
CA LEU A 188 19.75 7.40 10.35
C LEU A 188 21.05 8.19 10.24
N THR A 189 22.04 7.74 11.00
CA THR A 189 23.46 8.13 10.83
C THR A 189 24.20 7.03 10.05
N PRO A 190 25.23 7.37 9.27
CA PRO A 190 25.97 6.39 8.50
C PRO A 190 26.63 5.35 9.42
N THR A 191 26.60 4.08 9.00
CA THR A 191 27.28 2.98 9.69
C THR A 191 28.78 2.95 9.36
N TYR A 192 29.12 3.36 8.14
CA TYR A 192 30.48 3.45 7.64
C TYR A 192 30.60 4.60 6.64
N LEU A 193 31.74 5.30 6.68
CA LEU A 193 32.15 6.29 5.69
C LEU A 193 33.40 5.76 5.00
N ASP A 194 33.33 5.70 3.69
CA ASP A 194 34.40 5.30 2.80
C ASP A 194 35.36 6.47 2.54
N GLN A 195 36.61 6.14 2.21
CA GLN A 195 37.62 7.09 1.75
C GLN A 195 37.31 7.68 0.35
N SER A 196 36.35 7.11 -0.38
CA SER A 196 35.88 7.57 -1.70
C SER A 196 34.55 8.35 -1.65
N ASP A 197 34.31 9.10 -0.57
CA ASP A 197 33.13 9.95 -0.40
C ASP A 197 31.78 9.19 -0.51
N ALA A 198 31.72 7.94 -0.02
CA ALA A 198 30.48 7.17 0.07
C ALA A 198 30.08 6.93 1.54
N ALA A 199 28.77 7.04 1.79
CA ALA A 199 28.17 6.78 3.09
C ALA A 199 27.26 5.56 3.03
N TYR A 200 27.45 4.63 3.96
CA TYR A 200 26.72 3.38 4.03
C TYR A 200 25.70 3.43 5.17
N PHE A 201 24.50 2.92 4.91
CA PHE A 201 23.41 2.90 5.88
C PHE A 201 22.76 1.52 5.92
N ASN A 202 22.44 1.09 7.13
CA ASN A 202 21.67 -0.11 7.38
C ASN A 202 20.20 0.29 7.56
N VAL A 203 19.35 -0.11 6.63
CA VAL A 203 17.93 0.26 6.60
C VAL A 203 17.06 -0.97 6.85
N ARG A 204 16.04 -0.78 7.68
CA ARG A 204 14.91 -1.69 7.85
C ARG A 204 13.64 -0.87 7.73
N GLY A 205 12.73 -1.32 6.88
CA GLY A 205 11.47 -0.63 6.60
C GLY A 205 10.45 -1.54 5.93
N PHE A 206 9.29 -0.99 5.60
CA PHE A 206 8.30 -1.67 4.77
C PHE A 206 8.76 -1.68 3.31
N TYR A 207 8.48 -2.74 2.56
CA TYR A 207 8.88 -2.81 1.16
C TYR A 207 8.24 -1.66 0.34
N GLY A 208 8.94 -1.19 -0.69
CA GLY A 208 8.46 -0.10 -1.54
C GLY A 208 9.56 0.87 -1.96
N ASP A 209 9.15 1.94 -2.64
CA ASP A 209 10.04 2.96 -3.17
C ASP A 209 10.26 4.10 -2.19
N TYR A 210 11.53 4.46 -2.00
CA TYR A 210 11.95 5.44 -1.02
C TYR A 210 12.64 6.63 -1.67
N ASN A 211 12.30 7.82 -1.19
CA ASN A 211 13.11 9.01 -1.38
C ASN A 211 13.87 9.32 -0.09
N VAL A 212 15.17 9.55 -0.25
CA VAL A 212 16.13 9.77 0.81
C VAL A 212 16.73 11.15 0.66
N VAL A 213 16.66 11.95 1.72
CA VAL A 213 17.36 13.23 1.80
C VAL A 213 18.57 13.08 2.70
N LEU A 214 19.77 13.13 2.14
CA LEU A 214 21.05 13.14 2.86
C LEU A 214 21.40 14.56 3.28
N GLN A 215 21.31 14.86 4.57
CA GLN A 215 21.73 16.14 5.13
C GLN A 215 23.20 16.06 5.53
N LEU A 216 24.02 16.98 5.03
CA LEU A 216 25.44 17.06 5.31
C LEU A 216 25.73 18.05 6.46
N PRO A 217 26.86 17.89 7.17
CA PRO A 217 27.22 18.80 8.27
C PRO A 217 27.41 20.27 7.84
N ASN A 218 27.69 20.51 6.55
CA ASN A 218 27.81 21.85 5.97
C ASN A 218 26.44 22.51 5.67
N GLY A 219 25.33 21.83 5.99
CA GLY A 219 23.96 22.30 5.74
C GLY A 219 23.45 22.03 4.31
N GLN A 220 24.26 21.39 3.45
CA GLN A 220 23.83 20.97 2.11
C GLN A 220 23.01 19.68 2.18
N ASN A 221 22.04 19.54 1.28
CA ASN A 221 21.25 18.32 1.13
C ASN A 221 21.49 17.68 -0.24
N SER A 222 21.51 16.35 -0.29
CA SER A 222 21.45 15.55 -1.53
C SER A 222 20.24 14.62 -1.48
N SER A 223 19.62 14.35 -2.63
CA SER A 223 18.47 13.45 -2.72
C SER A 223 18.82 12.19 -3.50
N HIS A 224 18.40 11.04 -3.00
CA HIS A 224 18.59 9.74 -3.63
C HIS A 224 17.29 8.94 -3.57
N SER A 225 17.16 7.94 -4.43
CA SER A 225 16.03 7.02 -4.41
C SER A 225 16.52 5.58 -4.45
N PHE A 226 15.82 4.70 -3.74
CA PHE A 226 16.06 3.27 -3.78
C PHE A 226 14.75 2.50 -3.56
N THR A 227 14.71 1.25 -3.97
CA THR A 227 13.58 0.34 -3.70
C THR A 227 14.01 -0.64 -2.61
N LEU A 228 13.15 -0.83 -1.61
CA LEU A 228 13.29 -1.89 -0.63
C LEU A 228 12.43 -3.07 -1.08
N ASP A 229 13.06 -4.15 -1.52
CA ASP A 229 12.36 -5.37 -1.89
C ASP A 229 11.86 -6.14 -0.65
N PRO A 230 10.82 -6.99 -0.79
CA PRO A 230 10.39 -7.86 0.30
C PRO A 230 11.52 -8.78 0.81
N GLY A 231 11.71 -8.84 2.12
CA GLY A 231 12.73 -9.68 2.75
C GLY A 231 12.83 -9.49 4.26
N ASN A 232 13.56 -10.38 4.93
CA ASN A 232 13.74 -10.34 6.40
C ASN A 232 15.02 -9.59 6.83
N ASP A 233 15.87 -9.25 5.87
CA ASP A 233 17.22 -8.75 6.09
C ASP A 233 17.30 -7.23 6.13
N VAL A 234 18.41 -6.73 6.67
CA VAL A 234 18.74 -5.31 6.67
C VAL A 234 19.31 -4.96 5.30
N LEU A 235 18.74 -3.96 4.62
CA LEU A 235 19.30 -3.48 3.37
C LEU A 235 20.46 -2.53 3.68
N ASN A 236 21.64 -2.86 3.15
CA ASN A 236 22.77 -1.95 3.16
C ASN A 236 22.71 -1.08 1.90
N ILE A 237 22.44 0.22 2.08
CA ILE A 237 22.43 1.18 0.99
C ILE A 237 23.72 2.00 0.99
N GLN A 238 24.26 2.23 -0.20
CA GLN A 238 25.39 3.13 -0.43
C GLN A 238 24.86 4.41 -1.06
N LEU A 239 25.16 5.55 -0.44
CA LEU A 239 24.85 6.88 -0.96
C LEU A 239 26.14 7.65 -1.18
N ASN A 240 26.34 8.19 -2.37
CA ASN A 240 27.49 9.02 -2.68
C ASN A 240 27.29 10.41 -2.08
N LEU A 241 28.31 10.92 -1.38
CA LEU A 241 28.35 12.30 -0.94
C LEU A 241 28.54 13.20 -2.17
N PRO A 242 27.92 14.38 -2.22
CA PRO A 242 28.22 15.35 -3.27
C PRO A 242 29.69 15.77 -3.21
N ASP A 243 30.30 15.97 -4.38
CA ASP A 243 31.70 16.41 -4.49
C ASP A 243 31.92 17.65 -3.60
N SER A 244 33.00 17.62 -2.81
CA SER A 244 33.44 18.81 -2.08
C SER A 244 33.66 19.94 -3.10
N PRO A 245 33.16 21.17 -2.88
CA PRO A 245 33.51 22.28 -3.74
C PRO A 245 35.04 22.42 -3.68
N THR A 246 35.70 22.15 -4.81
CA THR A 246 37.13 22.33 -4.97
C THR A 246 37.46 23.77 -4.60
N GLU A 247 38.36 23.96 -3.64
CA GLU A 247 39.01 25.26 -3.43
C GLU A 247 39.71 25.62 -4.74
N GLU A 248 39.09 26.51 -5.53
CA GLU A 248 39.76 27.12 -6.67
C GLU A 248 40.94 27.93 -6.15
N SER A 249 42.15 27.47 -6.46
CA SER A 249 43.37 28.23 -6.29
C SER A 249 43.29 29.51 -7.14
N THR A 250 43.35 30.64 -6.45
CA THR A 250 43.44 32.03 -6.92
C THR A 250 44.20 32.24 -8.24
N GLN A 251 43.68 33.10 -9.15
CA GLN A 251 44.36 34.36 -9.53
C GLN A 251 43.61 35.27 -10.53
N PHE A 252 43.73 36.58 -10.25
CA PHE A 252 43.48 37.79 -11.05
C PHE A 252 42.04 38.28 -11.28
N ALA A 253 41.69 39.29 -10.47
CA ALA A 253 40.75 40.34 -10.87
C ALA A 253 41.32 41.20 -12.01
N PRO A 254 40.45 41.76 -12.86
CA PRO A 254 40.46 43.21 -12.99
C PRO A 254 39.06 43.85 -12.96
N LYS A 255 38.97 44.90 -12.12
CA LYS A 255 38.18 46.14 -12.19
C LYS A 255 36.71 46.10 -12.70
N LEU A 256 35.83 46.54 -11.79
CA LEU A 256 34.49 47.10 -12.04
C LEU A 256 34.41 48.04 -13.26
N PRO A 257 33.24 48.09 -13.92
CA PRO A 257 32.45 49.32 -13.83
C PRO A 257 30.96 49.11 -13.50
N GLN A 258 30.36 50.26 -13.20
CA GLN A 258 29.10 50.56 -12.52
C GLN A 258 27.79 50.12 -13.21
N SER A 259 26.77 49.96 -12.35
CA SER A 259 25.31 50.16 -12.54
C SER A 259 24.50 49.17 -13.38
N ALA A 260 23.52 48.51 -12.75
CA ALA A 260 22.11 48.44 -13.18
C ALA A 260 21.24 47.77 -12.11
N SER A 261 19.97 48.14 -12.09
CA SER A 261 19.05 48.14 -10.96
C SER A 261 18.15 46.89 -10.88
N PHE A 262 17.53 46.70 -9.70
CA PHE A 262 16.51 45.68 -9.42
C PHE A 262 15.21 45.90 -10.20
N VAL A 263 14.59 44.81 -10.67
CA VAL A 263 13.13 44.71 -10.88
C VAL A 263 12.67 43.34 -10.38
N THR A 264 11.73 43.34 -9.43
CA THR A 264 10.96 42.18 -8.99
C THR A 264 9.61 42.19 -9.70
N GLU A 265 9.30 41.15 -10.47
CA GLU A 265 7.93 40.90 -10.94
C GLU A 265 7.37 39.63 -10.29
N THR A 266 6.20 39.78 -9.69
CA THR A 266 5.36 38.71 -9.15
C THR A 266 4.35 38.30 -10.22
N PRO A 267 4.18 37.00 -10.56
CA PRO A 267 3.10 36.59 -11.44
C PRO A 267 1.80 36.34 -10.66
N THR A 268 0.74 37.04 -11.05
CA THR A 268 -0.65 36.79 -10.66
C THR A 268 -1.27 35.81 -11.65
N VAL A 269 -1.86 34.70 -11.19
CA VAL A 269 -2.63 33.77 -12.03
C VAL A 269 -4.12 33.93 -11.74
N ALA A 270 -4.91 34.10 -12.79
CA ALA A 270 -6.36 34.27 -12.78
C ALA A 270 -7.11 32.93 -12.69
N LEU A 271 -8.23 32.93 -11.97
CA LEU A 271 -9.17 31.81 -11.82
C LEU A 271 -10.06 31.66 -13.06
N GLY A 272 -10.00 30.50 -13.71
CA GLY A 272 -10.94 30.08 -14.75
C GLY A 272 -12.08 29.22 -14.17
N GLN A 273 -13.30 29.48 -14.63
CA GLN A 273 -14.54 28.81 -14.20
C GLN A 273 -14.64 27.38 -14.74
N VAL A 274 -15.17 26.45 -13.92
CA VAL A 274 -15.50 25.08 -14.32
C VAL A 274 -17.01 24.95 -14.47
N GLN A 275 -17.41 24.40 -15.61
CA GLN A 275 -18.78 24.15 -16.05
C GLN A 275 -19.22 22.75 -15.58
N GLN A 276 -20.36 22.66 -14.90
CA GLN A 276 -21.02 21.42 -14.47
C GLN A 276 -21.61 20.68 -15.68
N ASP A 277 -21.43 19.36 -15.73
CA ASP A 277 -22.28 18.47 -16.52
C ASP A 277 -22.64 17.23 -15.68
N SER A 278 -23.88 16.79 -15.82
CA SER A 278 -24.60 15.84 -14.97
C SER A 278 -24.93 14.56 -15.75
N ARG A 279 -24.84 13.39 -15.11
CA ARG A 279 -25.48 12.10 -15.48
C ARG A 279 -25.20 11.08 -14.36
N GLU A 280 -26.17 10.69 -13.54
CA GLU A 280 -27.26 9.68 -13.70
C GLU A 280 -26.93 8.44 -12.85
N ASP A 281 -27.73 8.27 -11.79
CA ASP A 281 -27.70 7.23 -10.75
C ASP A 281 -28.31 5.92 -11.25
N ASP A 282 -27.74 4.78 -10.86
CA ASP A 282 -28.46 3.49 -10.80
C ASP A 282 -28.33 2.92 -9.37
N GLN A 283 -29.48 2.77 -8.70
CA GLN A 283 -29.63 2.25 -7.33
C GLN A 283 -30.01 0.77 -7.35
N GLU A 284 -29.27 -0.08 -6.65
CA GLU A 284 -29.71 -1.42 -6.23
C GLU A 284 -30.21 -1.38 -4.78
N THR A 285 -31.26 -2.16 -4.50
CA THR A 285 -32.10 -2.05 -3.29
C THR A 285 -31.71 -3.02 -2.18
N ASP A 286 -31.51 -2.46 -0.98
CA ASP A 286 -31.29 -3.14 0.31
C ASP A 286 -32.52 -3.91 0.83
N ASN A 287 -32.29 -5.05 1.50
CA ASN A 287 -33.26 -5.70 2.39
C ASN A 287 -32.70 -5.81 3.82
N GLU A 288 -33.39 -5.17 4.77
CA GLU A 288 -33.12 -5.10 6.22
C GLU A 288 -33.48 -6.38 7.00
N PHE A 289 -32.67 -6.75 8.02
CA PHE A 289 -33.07 -7.60 9.15
C PHE A 289 -32.35 -7.19 10.48
N PRO A 290 -32.92 -7.53 11.66
CA PRO A 290 -32.88 -6.68 12.86
C PRO A 290 -31.77 -6.96 13.90
N GLU A 291 -31.62 -5.96 14.77
CA GLU A 291 -30.65 -5.76 15.85
C GLU A 291 -30.70 -6.79 17.00
N SER A 292 -29.54 -7.03 17.63
CA SER A 292 -29.42 -7.79 18.88
C SER A 292 -28.63 -7.04 19.95
N GLU A 293 -29.13 -7.17 21.18
CA GLU A 293 -28.86 -6.41 22.41
C GLU A 293 -27.45 -6.51 23.01
N GLU A 294 -27.10 -5.47 23.77
CA GLU A 294 -25.87 -5.26 24.53
C GLU A 294 -25.67 -6.26 25.70
N ILE A 295 -24.41 -6.64 25.96
CA ILE A 295 -23.97 -7.13 27.27
C ILE A 295 -22.67 -6.43 27.71
N ASN A 296 -22.72 -5.97 28.96
CA ASN A 296 -21.76 -5.17 29.73
C ASN A 296 -20.30 -5.67 29.79
N ARG A 297 -19.37 -4.71 29.87
CA ARG A 297 -17.94 -4.88 30.20
C ARG A 297 -17.66 -4.65 31.69
N THR A 298 -16.81 -5.51 32.25
CA THR A 298 -15.82 -5.25 33.32
C THR A 298 -14.53 -5.94 32.84
N GLY A 299 -13.27 -5.55 33.05
CA GLY A 299 -12.53 -4.57 33.82
C GLY A 299 -11.04 -5.04 33.77
N LEU A 300 -10.10 -4.20 34.25
CA LEU A 300 -8.69 -4.49 34.61
C LEU A 300 -7.56 -3.92 33.71
N SER A 301 -7.09 -2.73 34.13
CA SER A 301 -5.76 -2.45 34.70
C SER A 301 -4.50 -3.10 34.09
N GLY A 302 -3.68 -2.26 33.45
CA GLY A 302 -2.37 -1.86 33.99
C GLY A 302 -1.14 -2.74 33.73
N LYS A 303 -0.10 -2.15 33.10
CA LYS A 303 1.29 -2.11 33.61
C LYS A 303 2.18 -1.19 32.77
N ARG A 304 2.94 -0.34 33.48
CA ARG A 304 4.06 0.48 32.99
C ARG A 304 5.37 -0.33 33.06
N PHE A 305 6.32 -0.05 32.18
CA PHE A 305 7.74 -0.33 32.41
C PHE A 305 8.60 0.88 32.04
N ASN A 306 9.59 1.15 32.90
CA ASN A 306 10.50 2.29 32.85
C ASN A 306 11.84 1.95 32.18
N TYR A 307 12.40 3.00 31.57
CA TYR A 307 13.77 3.31 31.13
C TYR A 307 14.96 2.46 31.60
N ILE A 308 15.91 2.27 30.68
CA ILE A 308 17.35 2.20 31.00
C ILE A 308 18.10 3.13 30.04
N ASN A 309 19.01 3.91 30.62
CA ASN A 309 19.90 4.90 30.03
C ASN A 309 21.33 4.36 30.18
N LEU A 310 22.22 4.50 29.19
CA LEU A 310 23.65 4.21 29.38
C LEU A 310 24.52 5.06 28.47
N ALA A 311 25.49 5.71 29.11
CA ALA A 311 26.43 6.68 28.58
C ALA A 311 27.81 6.08 28.32
N GLU A 312 28.52 6.71 27.38
CA GLU A 312 29.97 6.93 27.24
C GLU A 312 30.98 5.76 27.27
N MET A 313 31.78 5.70 26.20
CA MET A 313 33.20 5.36 26.25
C MET A 313 34.00 6.26 25.29
N THR A 314 35.03 6.91 25.81
CA THR A 314 36.00 7.73 25.07
C THR A 314 37.33 7.00 24.89
N GLY A 315 37.99 7.20 23.76
CA GLY A 315 39.37 6.78 23.51
C GLY A 315 39.91 7.35 22.19
N ARG A 316 40.89 8.27 22.27
CA ARG A 316 41.57 8.91 21.12
C ARG A 316 42.80 8.11 20.67
N ARG A 317 43.09 8.11 19.35
CA ARG A 317 44.40 8.46 18.76
C ARG A 317 44.32 8.64 17.22
N GLY A 318 44.59 9.87 16.77
CA GLY A 318 45.32 10.22 15.54
C GLY A 318 44.69 9.96 14.16
N GLY A 319 44.07 10.99 13.56
CA GLY A 319 43.70 11.05 12.14
C GLY A 319 42.32 11.66 11.94
N LEU A 320 42.22 12.72 11.12
CA LEU A 320 41.04 13.49 10.70
C LEU A 320 39.76 13.34 11.56
N ILE A 321 39.49 14.34 12.41
CA ILE A 321 38.16 14.50 13.02
C ILE A 321 37.24 15.07 11.93
N VAL A 322 36.54 14.21 11.20
CA VAL A 322 35.22 14.56 10.70
C VAL A 322 34.29 14.31 11.89
N SER A 323 33.83 15.37 12.57
CA SER A 323 32.91 15.19 13.68
C SER A 323 31.63 14.56 13.14
N ALA A 324 31.36 13.32 13.55
CA ALA A 324 30.15 12.55 13.25
C ALA A 324 28.90 13.09 13.97
N PHE A 325 28.71 14.40 13.95
CA PHE A 325 27.53 15.10 14.43
C PHE A 325 26.98 15.88 13.24
N GLY A 326 26.06 15.28 12.48
CA GLY A 326 25.28 16.05 11.52
C GLY A 326 24.68 15.29 10.36
N LEU A 327 25.24 14.15 9.98
CA LEU A 327 24.70 13.39 8.85
C LEU A 327 23.39 12.70 9.24
N ARG A 328 22.29 13.21 8.70
CA ARG A 328 20.92 12.73 8.91
C ARG A 328 20.30 12.41 7.57
N ILE A 329 19.74 11.21 7.45
CA ILE A 329 18.84 10.91 6.33
C ILE A 329 17.40 11.13 6.79
N ASP A 330 16.57 11.84 6.02
CA ASP A 330 15.13 11.72 6.16
C ASP A 330 14.58 10.82 5.06
N ILE A 331 13.98 9.70 5.47
CA ILE A 331 13.31 8.75 4.56
C ILE A 331 11.81 9.10 4.49
N LEU A 332 11.36 9.56 3.33
CA LEU A 332 9.96 9.86 3.03
C LEU A 332 9.46 8.88 1.97
N LEU A 333 8.47 8.07 2.34
CA LEU A 333 7.74 7.21 1.41
C LEU A 333 6.58 7.99 0.79
N SER A 334 6.37 7.83 -0.52
CA SER A 334 5.05 7.98 -1.15
C SER A 334 4.63 6.58 -1.58
N GLN A 335 3.71 5.94 -0.86
CA GLN A 335 3.26 4.60 -1.23
C GLN A 335 2.33 4.70 -2.44
N CYS A 336 2.70 4.04 -3.53
CA CYS A 336 1.77 3.42 -4.46
C CYS A 336 1.96 1.91 -4.27
N PHE A 337 0.86 1.16 -4.14
CA PHE A 337 0.90 -0.30 -4.27
C PHE A 337 1.36 -0.62 -5.69
N SER A 338 2.65 -0.78 -5.90
CA SER A 338 3.18 -1.32 -7.16
C SER A 338 3.29 -2.83 -6.99
N PRO A 339 2.65 -3.64 -7.85
CA PRO A 339 2.83 -5.08 -7.83
C PRO A 339 4.29 -5.42 -8.18
N PRO A 340 4.83 -6.55 -7.68
CA PRO A 340 6.20 -6.95 -7.97
C PRO A 340 6.40 -7.11 -9.49
N ARG A 341 7.52 -6.60 -10.02
CA ARG A 341 7.95 -6.92 -11.37
C ARG A 341 8.28 -8.41 -11.43
N ARG A 342 7.76 -9.13 -12.42
CA ARG A 342 8.06 -10.54 -12.72
C ARG A 342 9.55 -10.83 -12.45
N GLN A 343 9.85 -11.51 -11.35
CA GLN A 343 11.08 -12.28 -11.21
C GLN A 343 10.66 -13.75 -11.30
N ASN A 344 11.25 -14.44 -12.27
CA ASN A 344 11.08 -15.88 -12.43
C ASN A 344 11.38 -16.55 -11.09
N ALA A 345 10.35 -17.12 -10.47
CA ALA A 345 10.49 -17.92 -9.26
C ALA A 345 11.31 -19.17 -9.60
N VAL A 346 12.60 -19.12 -9.30
CA VAL A 346 13.39 -20.30 -9.00
C VAL A 346 13.41 -20.39 -7.48
N TRP A 347 12.66 -21.35 -6.93
CA TRP A 347 12.73 -21.72 -5.52
C TRP A 347 13.63 -22.94 -5.34
#